data_AF-A0A1W1VJ05-F1
#
_entry.id   AF-A0A1W1VJ05-F1
#
_cell.length_a   1.000
_cell.length_b   1.000
_cell.length_c   1.000
_cell.angle_alpha   90.00
_cell.angle_beta   90.00
_cell.angle_gamma   90.00
#
_symmetry.space_group_name_H-M   'P 1'
#
loop_
_entity.id
_entity.type
_entity.pdbx_description
1 polymer ?
#
loop_
_entity_poly.entity_id
_entity_poly.type
_entity_poly.pdbx_seq_one_letter_code
_entity_poly.pdbx_strand_id
1 'polypeptide(L)'
;MDTYTLPVELTDKSTVTVRAWTLEEIGANASDFEKLIDALNAPVTGQASPFPVGVAPQVLRRLLLRSLVVPEDADRLRAPDIPEVLEAIYTVNGLRELTKKALGLRLQRQEAQREALERLTPPRPLHPSA
;
A
#
# COMPACT_ATOMS: atom_id res chain seq x y z
N MET A 1 -4.80 25.80 0.81
CA MET A 1 -3.80 24.73 0.80
C MET A 1 -3.70 24.28 -0.63
N ASP A 2 -2.56 24.52 -1.27
CA ASP A 2 -2.35 24.07 -2.64
C ASP A 2 -2.33 22.55 -2.64
N THR A 3 -3.26 21.96 -3.40
CA THR A 3 -3.31 20.52 -3.60
C THR A 3 -2.05 20.11 -4.33
N TYR A 4 -1.17 19.38 -3.65
CA TYR A 4 0.05 18.87 -4.26
C TYR A 4 -0.32 17.92 -5.40
N THR A 5 0.23 18.14 -6.59
CA THR A 5 -0.07 17.37 -7.80
C THR A 5 1.20 16.94 -8.51
N LEU A 6 1.15 15.80 -9.20
CA LEU A 6 2.25 15.27 -10.00
C LEU A 6 1.74 14.89 -11.40
N PRO A 7 2.31 15.47 -12.48
CA PRO A 7 2.03 15.04 -13.83
C PRO A 7 2.71 13.68 -14.12
N VAL A 8 2.01 12.83 -14.86
CA VAL A 8 2.50 11.52 -15.34
C VAL A 8 2.30 11.47 -16.85
N GLU A 9 3.38 11.26 -17.59
CA GLU A 9 3.33 11.03 -19.04
C GLU A 9 2.96 9.57 -19.32
N LEU A 10 1.92 9.37 -20.12
CA LEU A 10 1.46 8.06 -20.56
C LEU A 10 2.27 7.58 -21.77
N THR A 11 2.12 6.30 -22.08
CA THR A 11 2.72 5.65 -23.26
C THR A 11 2.31 6.28 -24.59
N ASP A 12 1.14 6.90 -24.67
CA ASP A 12 0.66 7.64 -25.85
C ASP A 12 1.14 9.10 -25.91
N LYS A 13 2.09 9.49 -25.04
CA LYS A 13 2.65 10.84 -24.90
C LYS A 13 1.71 11.88 -24.34
N SER A 14 0.50 11.50 -23.97
CA SER A 14 -0.39 12.38 -23.26
C SER A 14 -0.08 12.42 -21.77
N THR A 15 -0.55 13.45 -21.07
CA THR A 15 -0.28 13.64 -19.64
C THR A 15 -1.57 13.53 -18.85
N VAL A 16 -1.51 12.81 -17.74
CA VAL A 16 -2.53 12.82 -16.69
C VAL A 16 -1.93 13.43 -15.43
N THR A 17 -2.76 14.02 -14.57
CA THR A 17 -2.28 14.63 -13.33
C THR A 17 -2.85 13.89 -12.13
N VAL A 18 -1.96 13.43 -11.26
CA VAL A 18 -2.31 12.81 -9.98
C VAL A 18 -2.32 13.89 -8.90
N ARG A 19 -3.31 13.87 -8.01
CA ARG A 19 -3.42 14.75 -6.86
C ARG A 19 -3.17 14.02 -5.55
N ALA A 20 -2.66 14.75 -4.58
CA ALA A 20 -2.69 14.32 -3.19
C ALA A 20 -4.14 14.19 -2.69
N TRP A 21 -4.33 13.20 -1.83
CA TRP A 21 -5.53 12.96 -1.08
C TRP A 21 -5.58 13.88 0.15
N THR A 22 -6.79 14.19 0.60
CA THR A 22 -7.00 14.81 1.90
C THR A 22 -6.68 13.81 3.02
N LEU A 23 -6.50 14.30 4.25
CA LEU A 23 -6.25 13.40 5.40
C LEU A 23 -7.38 12.37 5.60
N GLU A 24 -8.63 12.77 5.36
CA GLU A 24 -9.79 11.88 5.41
C GLU A 24 -9.72 10.81 4.32
N GLU A 25 -9.37 11.20 3.09
CA GLU A 25 -9.19 10.28 1.97
C GLU A 25 -8.04 9.30 2.22
N ILE A 26 -6.93 9.75 2.82
CA ILE A 26 -5.82 8.87 3.22
C ILE A 26 -6.34 7.83 4.23
N GLY A 27 -7.06 8.26 5.26
CA GLY A 27 -7.63 7.36 6.26
C GLY A 27 -8.59 6.31 5.66
N ALA A 28 -9.34 6.68 4.62
CA ALA A 28 -10.29 5.80 3.95
C ALA A 28 -9.66 4.86 2.92
N ASN A 29 -8.57 5.26 2.25
CA ASN A 29 -8.07 4.57 1.05
C ASN A 29 -6.69 3.91 1.23
N ALA A 30 -5.90 4.28 2.23
CA ALA A 30 -4.53 3.77 2.38
C ALA A 30 -4.48 2.24 2.51
N SER A 31 -5.37 1.64 3.30
CA SER A 31 -5.40 0.18 3.44
C SER A 31 -5.78 -0.54 2.14
N ASP A 32 -6.70 0.01 1.37
CA ASP A 32 -7.10 -0.57 0.08
C ASP A 32 -5.99 -0.42 -0.96
N PHE A 33 -5.23 0.69 -0.91
CA PHE A 33 -4.06 0.87 -1.74
C PHE A 33 -2.97 -0.15 -1.40
N GLU A 34 -2.64 -0.36 -0.11
CA GLU A 34 -1.68 -1.39 0.30
C GLU A 34 -2.10 -2.80 -0.15
N LYS A 35 -3.36 -3.18 0.10
CA LYS A 35 -3.90 -4.48 -0.36
C LYS A 35 -3.86 -4.62 -1.88
N LEU A 36 -4.02 -3.53 -2.63
CA LEU A 36 -3.88 -3.55 -4.09
C LEU A 36 -2.46 -3.83 -4.52
N ILE A 37 -1.47 -3.21 -3.87
CA ILE A 37 -0.06 -3.52 -4.13
C ILE A 37 0.24 -4.99 -3.80
N ASP A 38 -0.24 -5.50 -2.66
CA ASP A 38 -0.06 -6.91 -2.29
C ASP A 38 -0.72 -7.85 -3.32
N ALA A 39 -1.94 -7.54 -3.76
CA ALA A 39 -2.67 -8.32 -4.75
C ALA A 39 -1.97 -8.35 -6.11
N LEU A 40 -1.38 -7.23 -6.54
CA LEU A 40 -0.62 -7.15 -7.80
C LEU A 40 0.69 -7.96 -7.72
N ASN A 41 1.29 -8.06 -6.53
CA ASN A 41 2.53 -8.81 -6.29
C ASN A 41 2.32 -10.28 -5.91
N ALA A 42 1.08 -10.70 -5.59
CA ALA A 42 0.75 -12.08 -5.19
C ALA A 42 1.27 -13.16 -6.15
N PRO A 43 1.15 -13.02 -7.49
CA PRO A 43 1.68 -14.03 -8.43
C PRO A 43 3.20 -14.19 -8.38
N VAL A 44 3.92 -13.12 -8.05
CA VAL A 44 5.40 -13.09 -7.99
C VAL A 44 5.92 -13.59 -6.65
N THR A 45 5.23 -13.22 -5.57
CA THR A 45 5.62 -13.54 -4.19
C THR A 45 5.14 -14.92 -3.74
N GLY A 46 4.23 -15.55 -4.49
CA GLY A 46 3.57 -16.80 -4.10
C GLY A 46 2.59 -16.65 -2.94
N GLN A 47 2.27 -15.40 -2.53
CA GLN A 47 1.30 -15.12 -1.47
C GLN A 47 -0.13 -15.15 -2.02
N ALA A 48 -1.09 -15.45 -1.14
CA ALA A 48 -2.50 -15.34 -1.49
C ALA A 48 -2.90 -13.86 -1.64
N SER A 49 -3.69 -13.56 -2.67
CA SER A 49 -4.26 -12.21 -2.83
C SER A 49 -5.14 -11.86 -1.61
N PRO A 50 -5.03 -10.64 -1.05
CA PRO A 50 -5.90 -10.18 0.02
C PRO A 50 -7.34 -9.91 -0.42
N PHE A 51 -7.60 -9.90 -1.74
CA PHE A 51 -8.94 -9.67 -2.29
C PHE A 51 -9.61 -10.96 -2.75
N PRO A 52 -10.95 -11.04 -2.64
CA PRO A 52 -11.73 -12.03 -3.38
C PRO A 52 -11.48 -11.92 -4.88
N VAL A 53 -11.69 -13.04 -5.59
CA VAL A 53 -11.50 -13.11 -7.05
C VAL A 53 -12.32 -12.02 -7.74
N GLY A 54 -11.68 -11.26 -8.65
CA GLY A 54 -12.33 -10.22 -9.45
C GLY A 54 -12.55 -8.87 -8.76
N VAL A 55 -12.19 -8.71 -7.48
CA VAL A 55 -12.38 -7.45 -6.75
C VAL A 55 -11.25 -6.45 -7.00
N ALA A 56 -10.00 -6.91 -7.17
CA ALA A 56 -8.85 -6.04 -7.34
C ALA A 56 -8.99 -5.02 -8.49
N PRO A 57 -9.53 -5.36 -9.68
CA PRO A 57 -9.76 -4.38 -10.75
C PRO A 57 -10.72 -3.24 -10.36
N GLN A 58 -11.74 -3.54 -9.56
CA GLN A 58 -12.72 -2.53 -9.11
C GLN A 58 -12.08 -1.57 -8.10
N VAL A 59 -11.26 -2.11 -7.19
CA VAL A 59 -10.48 -1.32 -6.22
C VAL A 59 -9.48 -0.43 -6.95
N LEU A 60 -8.75 -0.96 -7.93
CA LEU A 60 -7.84 -0.20 -8.78
C LEU A 60 -8.58 0.96 -9.45
N ARG A 61 -9.70 0.70 -10.13
CA ARG A 61 -10.47 1.74 -10.81
C ARG A 61 -10.92 2.84 -9.84
N ARG A 62 -11.44 2.47 -8.67
CA ARG A 62 -11.88 3.44 -7.65
C ARG A 62 -10.72 4.31 -7.16
N LEU A 63 -9.55 3.72 -6.91
CA LEU A 63 -8.37 4.45 -6.46
C LEU A 63 -7.84 5.39 -7.55
N LEU A 64 -7.85 4.98 -8.82
CA LEU A 64 -7.47 5.83 -9.95
C LEU A 64 -8.41 7.04 -10.07
N LEU A 65 -9.72 6.82 -10.13
CA LEU A 65 -10.71 7.90 -10.22
C LEU A 65 -10.58 8.91 -9.08
N ARG A 66 -10.24 8.45 -7.88
CA ARG A 66 -10.06 9.33 -6.72
C ARG A 66 -8.78 10.14 -6.79
N SER A 67 -7.73 9.58 -7.39
CA SER A 67 -6.38 10.15 -7.34
C SER A 67 -6.05 11.02 -8.54
N LEU A 68 -6.81 10.95 -9.62
CA LEU A 68 -6.63 11.85 -10.76
C LEU A 68 -7.30 13.20 -10.48
N VAL A 69 -6.70 14.28 -11.01
CA VAL A 69 -7.31 15.62 -11.02
C VAL A 69 -8.56 15.63 -11.91
N VAL A 70 -8.47 14.96 -13.06
CA VAL A 70 -9.59 14.73 -13.99
C VAL A 70 -9.92 13.23 -13.95
N PRO A 71 -11.00 12.81 -13.27
CA PRO A 71 -11.31 11.38 -13.12
C PRO A 71 -11.50 10.66 -14.45
N GLU A 72 -12.02 11.34 -15.48
CA GLU A 72 -12.24 10.80 -16.82
C GLU A 72 -10.94 10.37 -17.51
N ASP A 73 -9.80 10.89 -17.07
CA ASP A 73 -8.49 10.44 -17.58
C ASP A 73 -8.21 8.96 -17.24
N ALA A 74 -8.92 8.37 -16.27
CA ALA A 74 -8.80 6.95 -15.96
C ALA A 74 -9.16 6.05 -17.16
N ASP A 75 -10.07 6.49 -18.03
CA ASP A 75 -10.49 5.72 -19.20
C ASP A 75 -9.44 5.74 -20.33
N ARG A 76 -8.42 6.61 -20.21
CA ARG A 76 -7.29 6.72 -21.14
C ARG A 76 -6.13 5.81 -20.76
N LEU A 77 -6.06 5.39 -19.49
CA LEU A 77 -4.97 4.58 -18.96
C LEU A 77 -4.99 3.18 -19.56
N ARG A 78 -3.83 2.74 -20.04
CA ARG A 78 -3.62 1.37 -20.51
C ARG A 78 -2.85 0.60 -19.45
N ALA A 79 -2.90 -0.73 -19.53
CA ALA A 79 -2.20 -1.60 -18.59
C ALA A 79 -0.71 -1.24 -18.38
N PRO A 80 0.07 -0.83 -19.41
CA PRO A 80 1.45 -0.42 -19.24
C PRO A 80 1.65 0.90 -18.48
N ASP A 81 0.64 1.77 -18.38
CA ASP A 81 0.74 3.06 -17.70
C ASP A 81 0.42 2.97 -16.19
N ILE A 82 -0.23 1.87 -15.77
CA ILE A 82 -0.70 1.68 -14.40
C ILE A 82 0.43 1.74 -13.36
N PRO A 83 1.61 1.11 -13.56
CA PRO A 83 2.69 1.16 -12.59
C PRO A 83 3.14 2.59 -12.27
N GLU A 84 3.35 3.43 -13.29
CA GLU A 84 3.80 4.81 -13.16
C GLU A 84 2.74 5.67 -12.46
N VAL A 85 1.46 5.47 -12.77
CA VAL A 85 0.36 6.18 -12.10
C VAL A 85 0.25 5.75 -10.62
N LEU A 86 0.38 4.45 -10.32
CA LEU A 86 0.37 3.98 -8.93
C LEU A 86 1.55 4.52 -8.12
N GLU A 87 2.75 4.59 -8.71
CA GLU A 87 3.93 5.18 -8.06
C GLU A 87 3.73 6.68 -7.80
N ALA A 88 3.10 7.39 -8.75
CA ALA A 88 2.73 8.79 -8.56
C ALA A 88 1.74 8.95 -7.40
N ILE A 89 0.70 8.11 -7.31
CA ILE A 89 -0.25 8.09 -6.18
C ILE A 89 0.47 7.85 -4.86
N TYR A 90 1.37 6.87 -4.82
CA TYR A 90 2.16 6.54 -3.64
C TYR A 90 3.03 7.71 -3.18
N THR A 91 3.63 8.42 -4.14
CA THR A 91 4.52 9.56 -3.92
C THR A 91 3.77 10.79 -3.41
N VAL A 92 2.72 11.23 -4.11
CA VAL A 92 2.00 12.48 -3.75
C VAL A 92 1.29 12.37 -2.40
N ASN A 93 0.92 11.16 -1.99
CA ASN A 93 0.26 10.90 -0.72
C ASN A 93 1.23 10.63 0.44
N GLY A 94 2.55 10.61 0.18
CA GLY A 94 3.56 10.31 1.20
C GLY A 94 3.38 8.92 1.82
N LEU A 95 2.75 7.98 1.11
CA LEU A 95 2.44 6.66 1.63
C LEU A 95 3.72 5.90 1.97
N ARG A 96 4.82 6.15 1.26
CA ARG A 96 6.15 5.58 1.59
C ARG A 96 6.59 5.82 3.02
N GLU A 97 6.48 7.06 3.49
CA GLU A 97 6.89 7.43 4.84
C GLU A 97 5.91 6.90 5.89
N LEU A 98 4.62 6.83 5.53
CA LEU A 98 3.60 6.24 6.39
C LEU A 98 3.81 4.73 6.55
N THR A 99 4.01 3.99 5.47
CA THR A 99 4.27 2.55 5.50
C THR A 99 5.58 2.24 6.25
N LYS A 100 6.64 3.04 6.05
CA LYS A 100 7.90 2.89 6.81
C LYS A 100 7.70 3.11 8.32
N LYS A 101 6.97 4.15 8.72
CA LYS A 101 6.64 4.40 10.13
C LYS A 101 5.77 3.30 10.72
N ALA A 102 4.76 2.83 9.98
CA ALA A 102 3.88 1.74 10.39
C ALA A 102 4.66 0.43 10.58
N LEU A 103 5.60 0.11 9.69
CA LEU A 103 6.48 -1.04 9.82
C LEU A 103 7.37 -0.93 11.07
N GLY A 104 7.98 0.24 11.31
CA GLY A 104 8.77 0.48 12.52
C GLY A 104 7.98 0.23 13.80
N LEU A 105 6.74 0.74 13.87
CA LEU A 105 5.84 0.49 15.01
C LEU A 105 5.46 -1.00 15.16
N ARG A 106 5.24 -1.70 14.04
CA ARG A 106 4.92 -3.14 14.07
C ARG A 106 6.08 -3.97 14.58
N LEU A 107 7.30 -3.67 14.13
CA LEU A 107 8.52 -4.32 14.60
C LEU A 107 8.74 -4.08 16.10
N GLN A 108 8.60 -2.83 16.57
CA GLN A 108 8.68 -2.50 18.00
C GLN A 108 7.66 -3.28 18.84
N ARG A 109 6.41 -3.43 18.35
CA ARG A 109 5.40 -4.24 19.05
C ARG A 109 5.75 -5.72 19.07
N GLN A 110 6.27 -6.26 17.97
CA GLN A 110 6.71 -7.67 17.93
C GLN A 110 7.88 -7.91 18.89
N GLU A 111 8.82 -6.97 18.96
CA GLU A 111 9.95 -7.03 19.89
C GLU A 111 9.48 -6.95 21.34
N ALA A 112 8.59 -6.00 21.67
CA ALA A 112 7.99 -5.91 23.01
C ALA A 112 7.17 -7.16 23.39
N GLN A 113 6.44 -7.76 22.44
CA GLN A 113 5.72 -9.01 22.66
C GLN A 113 6.66 -10.19 22.88
N ARG A 114 7.75 -10.26 22.11
CA ARG A 114 8.79 -11.28 22.27
C ARG A 114 9.48 -11.16 23.63
N GLU A 115 9.87 -9.96 24.04
CA GLU A 115 10.44 -9.71 25.37
C GLU A 115 9.48 -10.09 26.49
N ALA A 116 8.19 -9.75 26.35
CA ALA A 116 7.17 -10.14 27.32
C ALA A 116 7.01 -11.67 27.40
N LEU A 117 7.03 -12.36 26.25
CA LEU A 117 6.94 -13.83 26.19
C LEU A 117 8.18 -14.50 26.79
N GLU A 118 9.38 -13.97 26.54
CA GLU A 118 10.64 -14.45 27.12
C GLU A 118 10.66 -14.27 28.65
N ARG A 119 10.08 -13.17 29.18
CA ARG A 119 9.94 -12.96 30.63
C ARG A 119 8.93 -13.90 31.30
N LEU A 120 7.92 -14.36 30.56
CA LEU A 120 6.87 -15.25 31.06
C LEU A 120 7.20 -16.74 30.92
N THR A 121 8.24 -17.08 30.15
CA THR A 121 8.68 -18.47 29.97
C THR A 121 9.84 -18.77 30.93
N PRO A 122 9.63 -19.47 32.06
CA PRO A 122 10.73 -19.82 32.95
C PRO A 122 11.69 -20.79 32.25
N PRO A 123 13.00 -20.77 32.56
CA PRO A 123 13.94 -21.72 31.99
C PRO A 123 13.47 -23.14 32.31
N ARG A 124 13.30 -23.96 31.27
CA ARG A 124 13.00 -25.38 31.42
C ARG A 124 14.12 -25.97 32.30
N PRO A 125 13.82 -26.57 33.47
CA PRO A 125 14.87 -27.20 34.24
C PRO A 125 15.50 -28.29 33.38
N LEU A 126 16.80 -28.17 33.14
CA LEU A 126 17.62 -29.26 32.61
C LEU A 126 17.52 -30.37 33.66
N HIS A 127 16.69 -31.38 33.39
CA HIS A 127 16.69 -32.58 34.22
C HIS A 127 18.13 -33.14 34.24
N PRO A 128 18.71 -33.37 35.43
CA PRO A 128 20.00 -34.01 35.52
C PRO A 128 19.84 -35.45 35.02
N SER A 129 20.82 -35.87 34.24
CA SER A 129 21.02 -37.24 33.77
C SER A 129 20.83 -38.25 34.90
N ALA A 130 20.14 -39.35 34.59
CA ALA A 130 20.27 -40.63 35.25
C ALA A 130 20.37 -41.72 34.18
#